data_AF-E4XGN2-F1
#
_entry.id   AF-E4XGN2-F1
#
_cell.length_a   1.000
_cell.length_b   1.000
_cell.length_c   1.000
_cell.angle_alpha   90.00
_cell.angle_beta   90.00
_cell.angle_gamma   90.00
#
_symmetry.space_group_name_H-M   'P 1'
#
loop_
_entity.id
_entity.type
_entity.pdbx_description
1 polymer ?
#
loop_
_entity_poly.entity_id
_entity_poly.type
_entity_poly.pdbx_seq_one_letter_code
_entity_poly.pdbx_strand_id
1 'polypeptide(L)'
;MLENLVKSCRIKPVLNQIESHLYFNNQRLNDFCQKLNIPLMAFHPIGETRVKKDEQHLRDDPELAKLACKLETSPVKLMLRFHIERGVIPIPKSSNPKHIRENFEALSMTPLDKETMTRLMDFDCDMRFYSHKWIAKLSTFYPFNDDV
;
A
#
# COMPACT_ATOMS: atom_id res chain seq x y z
N MET A 1 3.48 -14.36 12.50
CA MET A 1 2.06 -14.75 12.77
C MET A 1 1.36 -15.50 11.62
N LEU A 2 1.32 -14.94 10.40
CA LEU A 2 0.57 -15.53 9.26
C LEU A 2 1.03 -16.95 8.88
N GLU A 3 2.34 -17.22 8.94
CA GLU A 3 2.89 -18.55 8.67
C GLU A 3 2.30 -19.62 9.61
N ASN A 4 2.19 -19.33 10.90
CA ASN A 4 1.63 -20.25 11.89
C ASN A 4 0.15 -20.51 11.63
N LEU A 5 -0.60 -19.49 11.21
CA LEU A 5 -2.00 -19.64 10.83
C LEU A 5 -2.14 -20.57 9.61
N VAL A 6 -1.36 -20.32 8.56
CA VAL A 6 -1.38 -21.13 7.32
C VAL A 6 -1.00 -22.59 7.56
N LYS A 7 -0.09 -22.87 8.49
CA LYS A 7 0.30 -24.24 8.87
C LYS A 7 -0.77 -25.00 9.66
N SER A 8 -1.65 -24.29 10.38
CA SER A 8 -2.60 -24.90 11.31
C SER A 8 -4.06 -24.90 10.81
N CYS A 9 -4.40 -24.05 9.85
CA CYS A 9 -5.76 -23.91 9.37
C CYS A 9 -6.15 -25.04 8.39
N ARG A 10 -7.37 -25.60 8.53
CA ARG A 10 -7.99 -26.46 7.51
C ARG A 10 -8.28 -25.69 6.21
N ILE A 11 -8.69 -24.43 6.35
CA ILE A 11 -9.03 -23.53 5.24
C ILE A 11 -8.05 -22.37 5.28
N LYS A 12 -7.28 -22.19 4.21
CA LYS A 12 -6.30 -21.10 4.10
C LYS A 12 -6.98 -19.73 4.06
N PRO A 13 -6.37 -18.68 4.64
CA PRO A 13 -6.83 -17.31 4.43
C PRO A 13 -6.87 -16.97 2.94
N VAL A 14 -7.96 -16.35 2.49
CA VAL A 14 -8.16 -15.98 1.08
C VAL A 14 -7.52 -14.64 0.72
N LEU A 15 -7.20 -13.82 1.72
CA LEU A 15 -6.54 -12.52 1.57
C LEU A 15 -5.91 -12.09 2.90
N ASN A 16 -4.95 -11.18 2.83
CA ASN A 16 -4.43 -10.49 4.01
C ASN A 16 -4.49 -8.97 3.76
N GLN A 17 -5.31 -8.25 4.54
CA GLN A 17 -5.46 -6.81 4.42
C GLN A 17 -4.49 -6.11 5.38
N ILE A 18 -3.61 -5.26 4.85
CA ILE A 18 -2.56 -4.56 5.60
C ILE A 18 -2.41 -3.11 5.13
N GLU A 19 -1.68 -2.32 5.91
CA GLU A 19 -1.23 -1.00 5.46
C GLU A 19 -0.26 -1.18 4.31
N SER A 20 -0.48 -0.51 3.18
CA SER A 20 0.51 -0.46 2.12
C SER A 20 0.33 0.78 1.26
N HIS A 21 1.39 1.56 1.08
CA HIS A 21 1.47 2.75 0.22
C HIS A 21 2.93 3.01 -0.15
N LEU A 22 3.23 4.05 -0.94
CA LEU A 22 4.60 4.27 -1.43
C LEU A 22 5.65 4.41 -0.30
N TYR A 23 5.35 5.17 0.75
CA TYR A 23 6.26 5.31 1.91
C TYR A 23 6.36 4.06 2.81
N PHE A 24 5.50 3.07 2.63
CA PHE A 24 5.49 1.83 3.40
C PHE A 24 4.86 0.72 2.57
N ASN A 25 5.65 0.21 1.63
CA ASN A 25 5.19 -0.60 0.53
C ASN A 25 4.94 -2.06 0.96
N ASN A 26 5.54 -2.52 2.07
CA ASN A 26 5.43 -3.90 2.56
C ASN A 26 5.80 -4.99 1.54
N GLN A 27 6.82 -4.75 0.70
CA GLN A 27 7.21 -5.68 -0.38
C GLN A 27 7.59 -7.05 0.16
N ARG A 28 8.34 -7.13 1.26
CA ARG A 28 8.73 -8.41 1.87
C ARG A 28 7.51 -9.26 2.28
N LEU A 29 6.48 -8.64 2.86
CA LEU A 29 5.24 -9.34 3.22
C LEU A 29 4.40 -9.68 1.98
N ASN A 30 4.42 -8.84 0.95
CA ASN A 30 3.78 -9.13 -0.33
C ASN A 30 4.38 -10.38 -0.98
N ASP A 31 5.71 -10.46 -1.08
CA ASP A 31 6.41 -11.61 -1.65
C ASP A 31 6.12 -12.89 -0.85
N PHE A 32 6.05 -12.79 0.48
CA PHE A 32 5.68 -13.92 1.33
C PHE A 32 4.24 -14.39 1.07
N CYS A 33 3.28 -13.46 1.01
CA CYS A 33 1.88 -13.80 0.78
C CYS A 33 1.65 -14.37 -0.63
N GLN A 34 2.34 -13.83 -1.65
CA GLN A 34 2.30 -14.34 -3.02
C GLN A 34 2.79 -15.79 -3.12
N LYS A 35 3.89 -16.14 -2.43
CA LYS A 35 4.37 -17.55 -2.36
C LYS A 35 3.35 -18.52 -1.78
N LEU A 36 2.43 -18.02 -0.96
CA LEU A 36 1.36 -18.80 -0.34
C LEU A 36 0.03 -18.75 -1.11
N ASN A 37 -0.01 -18.06 -2.27
CA ASN A 37 -1.23 -17.75 -3.01
C ASN A 37 -2.27 -16.98 -2.18
N ILE A 38 -1.79 -16.08 -1.31
CA ILE A 38 -2.62 -15.19 -0.50
C ILE A 38 -2.44 -13.77 -1.06
N PRO A 39 -3.41 -13.19 -1.76
CA PRO A 39 -3.31 -11.81 -2.22
C PRO A 39 -3.29 -10.83 -1.04
N LEU A 40 -2.49 -9.77 -1.18
CA LEU A 40 -2.54 -8.63 -0.27
C LEU A 40 -3.61 -7.63 -0.70
N MET A 41 -4.28 -7.04 0.28
CA MET A 41 -5.19 -5.92 0.10
C MET A 41 -4.65 -4.71 0.86
N ALA A 42 -4.38 -3.62 0.16
CA ALA A 42 -3.80 -2.42 0.74
C ALA A 42 -4.89 -1.50 1.31
N PHE A 43 -4.95 -1.37 2.64
CA PHE A 43 -5.62 -0.23 3.27
C PHE A 43 -4.70 1.00 3.21
N HIS A 44 -5.31 2.19 3.11
CA HIS A 44 -4.62 3.46 2.92
C HIS A 44 -3.67 3.48 1.70
N PRO A 45 -4.09 2.97 0.52
CA PRO A 45 -3.20 2.79 -0.63
C PRO A 45 -2.61 4.09 -1.20
N ILE A 46 -3.21 5.23 -0.86
CA ILE A 46 -2.87 6.58 -1.32
C ILE A 46 -2.37 7.47 -0.17
N GLY A 47 -1.85 6.82 0.89
CA GLY A 47 -1.38 7.45 2.11
C GLY A 47 -2.47 8.01 3.03
N GLU A 48 -2.04 8.60 4.15
CA GLU A 48 -2.92 9.23 5.13
C GLU A 48 -3.23 10.70 4.76
N THR A 49 -4.46 11.12 5.03
CA THR A 49 -4.92 12.51 4.91
C THR A 49 -4.63 13.36 6.13
N ARG A 50 -4.49 12.73 7.30
CA ARG A 50 -4.24 13.33 8.62
C ARG A 50 -2.76 13.29 9.01
N VAL A 51 -1.89 13.59 8.06
CA VAL A 51 -0.49 13.87 8.40
C VAL A 51 -0.46 15.22 9.15
N LYS A 52 0.41 15.39 10.14
CA LYS A 52 0.49 16.67 10.87
C LYS A 52 0.84 17.78 9.89
N LYS A 53 0.47 19.03 10.22
CA LYS A 53 0.65 20.21 9.34
C LYS A 53 2.10 20.43 8.86
N ASP A 54 3.08 19.86 9.56
CA ASP A 54 4.51 20.00 9.30
C ASP A 54 5.16 18.73 8.71
N GLU A 55 4.37 17.70 8.40
CA GLU A 55 4.85 16.43 7.85
C GLU A 55 4.47 16.33 6.37
N GLN A 56 5.37 15.76 5.55
CA GLN A 56 5.17 15.65 4.12
C GLN A 56 4.02 14.68 3.80
N HIS A 57 2.98 15.19 3.15
CA HIS A 57 1.89 14.37 2.64
C HIS A 57 2.36 13.61 1.39
N LEU A 58 2.17 12.30 1.36
CA LEU A 58 2.53 11.48 0.19
C LEU A 58 1.89 11.98 -1.11
N ARG A 59 0.68 12.56 -1.02
CA ARG A 59 -0.05 13.13 -2.17
C ARG A 59 0.59 14.40 -2.73
N ASP A 60 1.31 15.11 -1.88
CA ASP A 60 1.96 16.39 -2.19
C ASP A 60 3.48 16.21 -2.38
N ASP A 61 3.95 14.95 -2.48
CA ASP A 61 5.35 14.66 -2.74
C ASP A 61 5.76 15.18 -4.13
N PRO A 62 6.77 16.08 -4.22
CA PRO A 62 7.14 16.71 -5.47
C PRO A 62 7.76 15.73 -6.47
N GLU A 63 8.42 14.66 -6.03
CA GLU A 63 8.95 13.63 -6.93
C GLU A 63 7.82 12.77 -7.48
N LEU A 64 6.81 12.46 -6.67
CA LEU A 64 5.61 11.77 -7.15
C LEU A 64 4.85 12.63 -8.16
N ALA A 65 4.71 13.92 -7.90
CA ALA A 65 4.06 14.86 -8.82
C ALA A 65 4.82 14.96 -10.16
N LYS A 66 6.15 15.01 -10.13
CA LYS A 66 6.99 14.99 -11.34
C LYS A 66 6.82 13.70 -12.14
N LEU A 67 6.81 12.55 -11.46
CA LEU A 67 6.59 11.25 -12.11
C LEU A 67 5.20 11.16 -12.75
N ALA A 68 4.16 11.57 -12.02
CA ALA A 68 2.79 11.57 -12.53
C ALA A 68 2.63 12.50 -13.75
N CYS A 69 3.23 13.69 -13.70
CA CYS A 69 3.22 14.65 -14.81
C CYS A 69 3.86 14.07 -16.08
N LYS A 70 5.01 13.39 -15.98
CA LYS A 70 5.67 12.73 -17.12
C LYS A 70 4.82 11.64 -17.78
N LEU A 71 3.95 11.01 -16.99
CA LEU A 71 3.04 9.95 -17.43
C LEU A 71 1.64 10.47 -17.78
N GLU A 72 1.45 11.79 -17.84
CA GLU A 72 0.17 12.45 -18.12
C GLU A 72 -0.97 11.94 -17.21
N THR A 73 -0.65 11.64 -15.95
CA THR A 73 -1.57 11.09 -14.95
C THR A 73 -1.55 11.91 -13.66
N SER A 74 -2.39 11.54 -12.70
CA SER A 74 -2.38 12.14 -11.36
C SER A 74 -1.59 11.29 -10.37
N PRO A 75 -1.04 11.90 -9.29
CA PRO A 75 -0.38 11.16 -8.21
C PRO A 75 -1.24 10.04 -7.63
N VAL A 76 -2.54 10.29 -7.47
CA VAL A 76 -3.51 9.32 -6.95
C VAL A 76 -3.63 8.11 -7.87
N LYS A 77 -3.82 8.34 -9.17
CA LYS A 77 -3.88 7.26 -10.16
C LYS A 77 -2.59 6.47 -10.23
N LEU A 78 -1.44 7.15 -10.19
CA LEU A 78 -0.13 6.50 -10.19
C LEU A 78 0.10 5.60 -8.97
N MET A 79 -0.27 6.05 -7.76
CA MET A 79 -0.19 5.24 -6.53
C MET A 79 -1.10 4.01 -6.57
N LEU A 80 -2.32 4.15 -7.10
CA LEU A 80 -3.23 3.02 -7.25
C LEU A 80 -2.71 2.03 -8.30
N ARG A 81 -2.18 2.55 -9.41
CA ARG A 81 -1.59 1.74 -10.46
C ARG A 81 -0.38 0.96 -9.96
N PHE A 82 0.48 1.58 -9.16
CA PHE A 82 1.61 0.92 -8.51
C PHE A 82 1.20 -0.36 -7.78
N HIS A 83 0.13 -0.31 -6.96
CA HIS A 83 -0.37 -1.49 -6.25
C HIS A 83 -0.85 -2.59 -7.20
N ILE A 84 -1.58 -2.20 -8.24
CA ILE A 84 -2.09 -3.14 -9.25
C ILE A 84 -0.93 -3.88 -9.95
N GLU A 85 0.12 -3.16 -10.36
CA GLU A 85 1.29 -3.74 -11.06
C GLU A 85 2.02 -4.80 -10.23
N ARG A 86 2.04 -4.63 -8.90
CA ARG A 86 2.70 -5.58 -7.97
C ARG A 86 1.77 -6.64 -7.41
N GLY A 87 0.56 -6.79 -7.96
CA GLY A 87 -0.42 -7.80 -7.55
C GLY A 87 -1.05 -7.54 -6.18
N VAL A 88 -1.10 -6.29 -5.72
CA VAL A 88 -1.75 -5.86 -4.49
C VAL A 88 -3.10 -5.23 -4.84
N ILE A 89 -4.14 -5.52 -4.05
CA ILE A 89 -5.50 -4.99 -4.26
C ILE A 89 -5.67 -3.68 -3.48
N PRO A 90 -5.65 -2.49 -4.10
CA PRO A 90 -5.87 -1.25 -3.38
C PRO A 90 -7.35 -1.00 -3.08
N ILE A 91 -7.67 -0.52 -1.87
CA ILE A 91 -9.03 -0.12 -1.47
C ILE A 91 -9.08 1.37 -1.06
N PRO A 92 -8.98 2.32 -2.01
CA PRO A 92 -9.03 3.74 -1.68
C PRO A 92 -10.43 4.15 -1.22
N LYS A 93 -10.50 4.91 -0.12
CA LYS A 93 -11.75 5.53 0.36
C LYS A 93 -11.92 6.94 -0.23
N SER A 94 -13.11 7.24 -0.72
CA SER A 94 -13.54 8.60 -1.03
C SER A 94 -15.06 8.74 -0.90
N SER A 95 -15.54 9.91 -0.48
CA SER A 95 -16.94 10.33 -0.58
C SER A 95 -17.17 11.36 -1.71
N ASN A 96 -16.10 11.84 -2.35
CA ASN A 96 -16.18 12.79 -3.46
C ASN A 96 -16.35 12.03 -4.79
N PRO A 97 -17.45 12.24 -5.54
CA PRO A 97 -17.71 11.55 -6.81
C PRO A 97 -16.60 11.68 -7.86
N LYS A 98 -15.92 12.83 -7.91
CA LYS A 98 -14.79 13.07 -8.83
C LYS A 98 -13.62 12.17 -8.49
N HIS A 99 -13.23 12.11 -7.22
CA HIS A 99 -12.14 11.22 -6.78
C HIS A 99 -12.51 9.74 -6.91
N ILE A 100 -13.78 9.37 -6.69
CA ILE A 100 -14.22 7.99 -6.91
C ILE A 100 -13.98 7.60 -8.38
N ARG A 101 -14.42 8.44 -9.32
CA ARG A 101 -14.18 8.23 -10.76
C ARG A 101 -12.70 8.14 -11.09
N GLU A 102 -11.90 9.09 -10.59
CA GLU A 102 -10.46 9.13 -10.79
C GLU A 102 -9.76 7.86 -10.25
N ASN A 103 -10.16 7.36 -9.08
CA ASN A 103 -9.61 6.13 -8.52
C ASN A 103 -9.86 4.92 -9.45
N PHE A 104 -11.04 4.83 -10.07
CA PHE A 104 -11.36 3.77 -11.01
C PHE A 104 -10.57 3.87 -12.32
N GLU A 105 -10.24 5.09 -12.79
CA GLU A 105 -9.43 5.29 -13.99
C GLU A 105 -8.01 4.68 -13.86
N ALA A 106 -7.50 4.49 -12.64
CA ALA A 106 -6.22 3.82 -12.41
C ALA A 106 -6.19 2.37 -12.95
N LEU A 107 -7.35 1.70 -13.02
CA LEU A 107 -7.48 0.35 -13.58
C LEU A 107 -7.17 0.31 -15.09
N SER A 108 -7.48 1.41 -15.79
CA SER A 108 -7.34 1.53 -17.25
C SER A 108 -6.04 2.19 -17.69
N MET A 109 -5.14 2.52 -16.76
CA MET A 109 -3.84 3.07 -17.11
C MET A 109 -3.01 2.08 -17.92
N THR A 110 -2.15 2.61 -18.79
CA THR A 110 -1.08 1.84 -19.43
C THR A 110 -0.17 1.23 -18.35
N PRO A 111 0.34 0.00 -18.55
CA PRO A 111 1.28 -0.58 -17.61
C PRO A 111 2.50 0.30 -17.35
N LEU A 112 2.93 0.35 -16.09
CA LEU A 112 4.11 1.11 -15.69
C LEU A 112 5.35 0.37 -16.17
N ASP A 113 6.32 1.11 -16.71
CA ASP A 113 7.60 0.53 -17.09
C ASP A 113 8.46 0.18 -15.85
N LYS A 114 9.53 -0.59 -16.09
CA LYS A 114 10.41 -1.04 -15.02
C LYS A 114 11.09 0.11 -14.28
N GLU A 115 11.48 1.16 -14.99
CA GLU A 115 12.14 2.33 -14.39
C GLU A 115 11.19 3.05 -13.43
N THR A 116 9.96 3.31 -13.86
CA THR A 116 8.90 3.90 -13.05
C THR A 116 8.61 3.04 -11.83
N MET A 117 8.48 1.72 -12.00
CA MET A 117 8.27 0.80 -10.88
C MET A 117 9.42 0.83 -9.88
N THR A 118 10.68 0.83 -10.34
CA THR A 118 11.85 0.97 -9.45
C THR A 118 11.79 2.29 -8.69
N ARG A 119 11.56 3.41 -9.38
CA ARG A 119 11.46 4.72 -8.73
C ARG A 119 10.35 4.79 -7.70
N LEU A 120 9.21 4.14 -7.95
CA LEU A 120 8.09 4.08 -7.00
C LEU A 120 8.40 3.19 -5.80
N MET A 121 9.16 2.11 -5.97
CA MET A 121 9.64 1.30 -4.85
C MET A 121 10.61 2.07 -3.94
N ASP A 122 11.43 2.95 -4.51
CA ASP A 122 12.41 3.77 -3.78
C ASP A 122 11.78 4.84 -2.87
N PHE A 123 10.46 5.07 -2.96
CA PHE A 123 9.75 5.91 -1.99
C PHE A 123 9.66 5.27 -0.61
N ASP A 124 9.84 3.95 -0.49
CA ASP A 124 9.72 3.28 0.80
C ASP A 124 10.74 3.82 1.80
N CYS A 125 10.23 4.32 2.92
CA CYS A 125 11.01 4.86 4.02
C CYS A 125 10.60 4.25 5.36
N ASP A 126 9.99 3.06 5.32
CA ASP A 126 9.45 2.34 6.47
C ASP A 126 8.44 3.16 7.31
N MET A 127 7.77 4.13 6.70
CA MET A 127 6.88 5.05 7.41
C MET A 127 5.47 4.49 7.54
N ARG A 128 5.24 3.73 8.61
CA ARG A 128 3.93 3.23 9.00
C ARG A 128 3.07 4.31 9.68
N PHE A 129 1.90 4.63 9.13
CA PHE A 129 0.92 5.51 9.75
C PHE A 129 0.10 4.82 10.85
N TYR A 130 -0.22 3.53 10.69
CA TYR A 130 -1.08 2.79 11.62
C TYR A 130 -0.30 1.76 12.44
N SER A 131 0.45 2.27 13.42
CA SER A 131 1.18 1.41 14.36
C SER A 131 0.33 0.81 15.47
N HIS A 132 -0.82 1.39 15.83
CA HIS A 132 -1.61 0.90 16.98
C HIS A 132 -0.78 0.70 18.28
N LYS A 133 0.24 1.54 18.54
CA LYS A 133 1.17 1.40 19.68
C LYS A 133 0.49 1.23 21.05
N TRP A 134 -0.73 1.72 21.22
CA TRP A 134 -1.51 1.58 22.45
C TRP A 134 -1.85 0.12 22.80
N ILE A 135 -1.98 -0.80 21.82
CA ILE A 135 -2.17 -2.24 22.07
C ILE A 135 -0.87 -3.03 22.22
N ALA A 136 0.29 -2.45 21.88
CA ALA A 136 1.57 -3.17 21.90
C ALA A 136 1.92 -3.71 23.30
N LYS A 137 1.50 -3.00 24.35
CA LYS A 137 1.67 -3.41 25.75
C LYS A 137 0.56 -4.32 26.28
N LEU A 138 -0.53 -4.48 25.51
CA LEU A 138 -1.73 -5.20 25.93
C LEU A 138 -1.82 -6.62 25.35
N SER A 139 -1.01 -6.95 24.34
CA SER A 139 -1.04 -8.25 23.68
C SER A 139 0.35 -8.73 23.29
N THR A 140 0.66 -9.98 23.64
CA THR A 140 1.84 -10.69 23.14
C THR A 140 1.78 -10.99 21.64
N PHE A 141 0.60 -10.87 21.03
CA PHE A 141 0.37 -11.09 19.60
C PHE A 141 0.30 -9.78 18.80
N TYR A 142 0.86 -8.69 19.34
CA TYR A 142 0.93 -7.43 18.60
C TYR A 142 1.71 -7.62 17.28
N PRO A 143 1.10 -7.31 16.12
CA PRO A 143 1.57 -7.79 14.83
C PRO A 143 2.79 -7.04 14.27
N PHE A 144 3.29 -6.01 14.94
CA PHE A 144 4.36 -5.14 14.43
C PHE A 144 5.62 -5.14 15.31
N ASN A 145 5.77 -6.13 16.19
CA ASN A 145 7.02 -6.36 16.91
C ASN A 145 8.03 -7.19 16.12
N ASP A 146 7.55 -7.94 15.12
CA ASP A 146 8.38 -8.80 14.28
C ASP A 146 8.79 -8.01 13.03
N ASP A 147 10.07 -8.07 12.66
CA ASP A 147 10.59 -7.51 11.40
C ASP A 147 10.18 -8.35 10.18
N VAL A 148 9.41 -9.43 10.40
CA VAL A 148 8.53 -10.25 9.51
C VAL A 148 8.24 -11.60 10.17
#